data_AF-A0A353GMX9-F1
#
_entry.id   AF-A0A353GMX9-F1
#
_cell.length_a   1.000
_cell.length_b   1.000
_cell.length_c   1.000
_cell.angle_alpha   90.00
_cell.angle_beta   90.00
_cell.angle_gamma   90.00
#
_symmetry.space_group_name_H-M   'P 1'
#
loop_
_entity.id
_entity.type
_entity.pdbx_description
1 polymer ?
#
loop_
_entity_poly.entity_id
_entity_poly.type
_entity_poly.pdbx_seq_one_letter_code
_entity_poly.pdbx_strand_id
1 'polypeptide(L)' 'EDVKQPLSVFQSKLVLWGLIHNGYAVVGDDPGSNQNTWIVKAGDTVAGEKIVSVGVRYIIVQNQSGEGKVEMRE' A
#
# COMPACT_ATOMS: atom_id res chain seq x y z
N GLU A 1 -17.30 -19.92 -24.64
CA GLU A 1 -15.98 -19.28 -24.65
C GLU A 1 -15.70 -18.80 -23.24
N ASP A 2 -14.64 -19.32 -22.65
CA ASP A 2 -14.24 -19.06 -21.26
C ASP A 2 -13.78 -17.59 -21.17
N VAL A 3 -14.57 -16.75 -20.51
CA VAL A 3 -14.25 -15.33 -20.34
C VAL A 3 -13.08 -15.23 -19.37
N LYS A 4 -11.86 -15.29 -19.90
CA LYS A 4 -10.64 -14.92 -19.17
C LYS A 4 -10.79 -13.49 -18.71
N GLN A 5 -11.21 -13.31 -17.45
CA GLN A 5 -11.10 -12.03 -16.77
C GLN A 5 -9.62 -11.61 -16.86
N PRO A 6 -9.30 -10.37 -17.27
CA PRO A 6 -7.93 -9.92 -17.23
C PRO A 6 -7.43 -10.09 -15.79
N LEU A 7 -6.27 -10.74 -15.62
CA LEU A 7 -5.57 -10.79 -14.33
C LEU A 7 -5.55 -9.37 -13.79
N SER A 8 -6.35 -9.09 -12.77
CA SER A 8 -6.45 -7.76 -12.19
C SER A 8 -5.10 -7.51 -11.51
N VAL A 9 -4.21 -6.81 -12.20
CA VAL A 9 -2.90 -6.45 -11.65
C VAL A 9 -3.18 -5.62 -10.41
N PHE A 10 -2.65 -6.06 -9.28
CA PHE A 10 -2.79 -5.35 -8.03
C PHE A 10 -2.32 -3.90 -8.20
N GLN A 11 -3.18 -2.95 -7.87
CA GLN A 11 -2.86 -1.52 -7.87
C GLN A 11 -3.17 -0.98 -6.47
N SER A 12 -2.14 -0.46 -5.81
CA SER A 12 -2.31 0.26 -4.55
C SER A 12 -2.47 1.75 -4.82
N LYS A 13 -3.29 2.41 -4.01
CA LYS A 13 -3.42 3.87 -3.99
C LYS A 13 -2.39 4.55 -3.10
N LEU A 14 -1.66 3.76 -2.31
CA LEU A 14 -0.67 4.24 -1.36
C LEU A 14 0.72 4.29 -2.00
N VAL A 15 1.47 5.31 -1.61
CA VAL A 15 2.90 5.44 -1.86
C VAL A 15 3.62 5.36 -0.52
N LEU A 16 4.68 4.54 -0.46
CA LEU A 16 5.53 4.44 0.71
C LEU A 16 6.58 5.57 0.68
N TRP A 17 6.47 6.50 1.62
CA TRP A 17 7.37 7.67 1.75
C TRP A 17 8.51 7.44 2.73
N GLY A 18 8.29 6.60 3.73
CA GLY A 18 9.22 6.46 4.86
C GLY A 18 9.00 5.19 5.64
N LEU A 19 10.06 4.74 6.31
CA LEU A 19 9.98 3.67 7.31
C LEU A 19 10.52 4.21 8.62
N ILE A 20 9.78 3.93 9.69
CA ILE A 20 10.12 4.33 11.06
C ILE A 20 10.56 3.08 11.81
N HIS A 21 11.53 3.24 12.72
CA HIS A 21 11.95 2.16 13.62
C HIS A 21 10.73 1.56 14.37
N ASN A 22 10.75 0.24 14.61
CA ASN A 22 9.69 -0.55 15.27
C ASN A 22 8.47 -0.93 14.42
N GLY A 23 8.62 -1.06 13.10
CA GLY A 23 7.57 -1.63 12.24
C GLY A 23 6.45 -0.66 11.87
N TYR A 24 6.76 0.64 11.90
CA TYR A 24 5.89 1.71 11.43
C TYR A 24 6.36 2.19 10.05
N ALA A 25 5.42 2.65 9.22
CA ALA A 25 5.67 3.19 7.90
C ALA A 25 4.95 4.53 7.73
N VAL A 26 5.51 5.41 6.90
CA VAL A 26 4.84 6.63 6.45
C VAL A 26 4.34 6.37 5.04
N VAL A 27 3.02 6.42 4.88
CA VAL A 27 2.35 6.23 3.59
C VAL A 27 1.59 7.50 3.23
N GLY A 28 1.39 7.73 1.94
CA GLY A 28 0.54 8.81 1.46
C GLY A 28 -0.24 8.41 0.23
N ASP A 29 -1.24 9.20 -0.11
CA ASP A 29 -1.97 9.10 -1.37
C ASP A 29 -1.11 9.64 -2.54
N ASP A 30 -1.50 9.25 -3.75
CA ASP A 30 -0.79 9.52 -5.01
C ASP A 30 -0.21 10.96 -5.09
N PRO A 31 1.02 11.14 -5.58
CA PRO A 31 1.70 12.45 -5.62
C PRO A 31 0.98 13.52 -6.47
N GLY A 32 -0.04 13.15 -7.26
CA GLY A 32 -0.80 14.05 -8.11
C GLY A 32 -1.95 14.81 -7.43
N SER A 33 -2.46 14.38 -6.27
CA SER A 33 -3.63 15.04 -5.67
C SER A 33 -3.65 14.95 -4.15
N ASN A 34 -3.40 16.07 -3.47
CA ASN A 34 -3.43 16.24 -2.00
C ASN A 34 -2.53 15.26 -1.24
N GLN A 35 -1.46 15.78 -0.62
CA GLN A 35 -0.51 15.00 0.16
C GLN A 35 -1.08 14.65 1.56
N ASN A 36 -2.07 13.78 1.63
CA ASN A 36 -2.41 13.19 2.91
C ASN A 36 -1.33 12.15 3.24
N THR A 37 -0.74 12.30 4.42
CA THR A 37 0.26 11.36 4.92
C THR A 37 -0.22 10.75 6.22
N TRP A 38 0.01 9.46 6.37
CA TRP A 38 -0.35 8.69 7.54
C TRP A 38 0.85 7.91 8.03
N ILE A 39 1.00 7.85 9.35
CA ILE A 39 1.88 6.88 9.99
C ILE A 39 1.04 5.64 10.28
N VAL A 40 1.46 4.50 9.75
CA VAL A 40 0.74 3.23 9.82
C VAL A 40 1.61 2.11 10.34
N LYS A 41 0.98 1.07 10.87
CA LYS A 41 1.60 -0.22 11.23
C LYS A 41 0.77 -1.38 10.71
N ALA A 42 1.28 -2.60 10.84
CA ALA A 42 0.54 -3.81 10.50
C ALA A 42 -0.81 -3.87 11.26
N GLY A 43 -1.89 -4.14 10.53
CA GLY A 43 -3.26 -4.17 11.03
C GLY A 43 -4.06 -2.90 10.78
N ASP A 44 -3.41 -1.76 10.51
CA ASP A 44 -4.10 -0.50 10.24
C ASP A 44 -4.78 -0.51 8.86
N THR A 45 -5.84 0.28 8.70
CA THR A 45 -6.53 0.49 7.43
C THR A 45 -6.55 1.97 7.09
N VAL A 46 -6.01 2.34 5.92
CA VAL A 46 -5.97 3.73 5.42
C VAL A 46 -6.28 3.76 3.93
N ALA A 47 -6.98 4.79 3.47
CA ALA A 47 -7.41 4.93 2.07
C ALA A 47 -8.18 3.71 1.50
N GLY A 48 -8.80 2.89 2.36
CA GLY A 48 -9.49 1.66 1.97
C GLY A 48 -8.56 0.45 1.77
N GLU A 49 -7.29 0.56 2.14
CA GLU A 49 -6.28 -0.51 2.06
C GLU A 49 -5.79 -0.87 3.46
N LYS A 50 -5.71 -2.17 3.75
CA LYS A 50 -5.22 -2.69 5.03
C LYS A 50 -3.73 -2.97 4.95
N ILE A 51 -2.95 -2.47 5.89
CA ILE A 51 -1.53 -2.80 6.03
C ILE A 51 -1.41 -4.21 6.61
N VAL A 52 -0.88 -5.13 5.83
CA VAL A 52 -0.66 -6.53 6.23
C VAL A 52 0.67 -6.66 6.97
N SER A 53 1.74 -6.05 6.43
CA SER A 53 3.06 -6.09 7.04
C SER A 53 3.91 -4.88 6.64
N VAL A 54 4.83 -4.49 7.51
CA VAL A 54 5.85 -3.46 7.25
C VAL A 54 7.23 -4.13 7.17
N GLY A 55 7.84 -4.10 5.98
CA GLY A 55 9.17 -4.62 5.72
C GLY A 55 10.25 -3.53 5.76
N VAL A 56 11.47 -3.89 5.35
CA VAL A 56 12.65 -3.00 5.42
C VAL A 56 12.69 -1.94 4.30
N ARG A 57 11.99 -2.17 3.19
CA ARG A 57 11.89 -1.24 2.03
C ARG A 57 10.53 -1.26 1.34
N TYR A 58 9.56 -1.91 1.96
CA TYR A 58 8.25 -2.13 1.38
C TYR A 58 7.21 -2.31 2.47
N ILE A 59 5.95 -2.15 2.10
CA ILE A 59 4.80 -2.61 2.86
C ILE A 59 4.01 -3.60 2.01
N ILE A 60 3.30 -4.51 2.67
CA ILE A 60 2.30 -5.35 2.02
C ILE A 60 0.95 -4.79 2.42
N VAL A 61 0.08 -4.56 1.45
CA VAL A 61 -1.27 -4.04 1.68
C VAL A 61 -2.30 -4.91 1.00
N GLN A 62 -3.50 -4.95 1.57
CA GLN A 62 -4.64 -5.69 1.07
C GLN A 62 -5.78 -4.73 0.75
N ASN A 63 -6.32 -4.80 -0.46
CA ASN A 63 -7.48 -4.05 -0.91
C ASN A 63 -8.48 -4.97 -1.64
N GLN A 64 -9.49 -4.40 -2.29
CA GLN A 64 -10.53 -5.16 -3.00
C GLN A 64 -10.00 -6.03 -4.15
N SER A 65 -8.85 -5.68 -4.72
CA SER A 65 -8.20 -6.41 -5.80
C SER A 65 -7.31 -7.56 -5.31
N GLY A 66 -6.97 -7.58 -4.02
CA GLY A 66 -6.13 -8.61 -3.41
C GLY A 66 -5.04 -8.03 -2.52
N GLU A 67 -3.98 -8.80 -2.30
CA GLU A 67 -2.79 -8.39 -1.55
C GLU A 67 -1.66 -8.05 -2.52
N GLY A 68 -0.90 -7.01 -2.21
CA GLY A 68 0.27 -6.65 -3.01
C GLY A 68 1.27 -5.75 -2.30
N LYS A 69 2.44 -5.66 -2.92
CA LYS A 69 3.62 -4.98 -2.39
C LYS A 69 3.63 -3.53 -2.85
N VAL A 70 3.82 -2.62 -1.91
CA VAL A 70 4.09 -1.20 -2.18
C VAL A 70 5.53 -0.93 -1.78
N GLU A 71 6.35 -0.59 -2.77
CA GLU A 71 7.77 -0.27 -2.58
C GLU A 71 7.95 1.23 -2.37
N MET A 72 9.03 1.58 -1.67
CA MET A 72 9.43 2.98 -1.51
C MET A 72 9.80 3.56 -2.87
N ARG A 73 9.23 4.72 -3.22
CA ARG A 73 9.69 5.47 -4.41
C ARG A 73 11.02 6.14 -4.08
N GLU A 74 12.03 5.93 -4.92
CA GLU A 74 13.30 6.66 -4.90
C GLU A 74 13.14 8.09 -5.42
#